data_AF-A0A1B9J086-F1
#
_entry.id   AF-A0A1B9J086-F1
#
_cell.length_a   1.000
_cell.length_b   1.000
_cell.length_c   1.000
_cell.angle_alpha   90.00
_cell.angle_beta   90.00
_cell.angle_gamma   90.00
#
_symmetry.space_group_name_H-M   'P 1'
#
loop_
_entity.id
_entity.type
_entity.pdbx_description
1 polymer ?
#
loop_
_entity_poly.entity_id
_entity_poly.type
_entity_poly.pdbx_seq_one_letter_code
_entity_poly.pdbx_strand_id
1 'polypeptide(L)'
;MTTLLILPPHLIETIQELLKSDVDLPEELRDELDRATSNRNDEYDLAGVSEDDTKDEPADKDEGDLAALTVKVKTSQRTIPLSAIEELSRWAGSHQGLKQLKKNGLDPSRYNTISLLAGTEIHIPPNELERLKLAESGDKPNPYLPSYLSPSTSTSSSFGKEFRNLSKTISTVLNILFSIFGSSIAVYVVSTTSAGYSREISIFLGILTGIIVGVADMVLVYLYTRKLDEGRRESKKVGLKMLRGSGKIGEKDEGAKDSGVDGEKEDETVVDLSQTNDTLSTAVKKEVRLRRRGLNEST
;
A
#
# COMPACT_ATOMS: atom_id res chain seq x y z
N MET A 1 -18.20 3.05 -16.36
CA MET A 1 -18.10 4.01 -15.25
C MET A 1 -18.34 5.37 -15.84
N THR A 2 -19.38 6.07 -15.40
CA THR A 2 -19.70 7.42 -15.85
C THR A 2 -18.86 8.41 -15.04
N THR A 3 -17.95 9.12 -15.70
CA THR A 3 -17.17 10.19 -15.05
C THR A 3 -18.09 11.38 -14.84
N LEU A 4 -18.27 11.80 -13.58
CA LEU A 4 -19.04 12.98 -13.22
C LEU A 4 -18.11 14.18 -13.11
N LEU A 5 -18.53 15.33 -13.63
CA LEU A 5 -17.79 16.58 -13.63
C LEU A 5 -18.53 17.62 -12.82
N ILE A 6 -17.83 18.36 -11.96
CA ILE A 6 -18.34 19.49 -11.21
C ILE A 6 -18.42 20.69 -12.17
N LEU A 7 -19.62 21.25 -12.29
CA LEU A 7 -19.89 22.38 -13.17
C LEU A 7 -19.52 23.71 -12.50
N PRO A 8 -18.58 24.50 -13.08
CA PRO A 8 -18.31 25.85 -12.63
C PRO A 8 -19.47 26.81 -13.01
N PRO A 9 -19.59 27.96 -12.32
CA PRO A 9 -20.73 28.87 -12.48
C PRO A 9 -20.90 29.40 -13.92
N HIS A 10 -19.81 29.71 -14.62
CA HIS A 10 -19.87 30.21 -16.00
C HIS A 10 -20.42 29.18 -16.99
N LEU A 11 -20.15 27.89 -16.77
CA LEU A 11 -20.71 26.83 -17.62
C LEU A 11 -22.18 26.61 -17.35
N ILE A 12 -22.61 26.73 -16.10
CA ILE A 12 -24.04 26.69 -15.75
C ILE A 12 -24.78 27.80 -16.48
N GLU A 13 -24.26 29.03 -16.47
CA GLU A 13 -24.85 30.15 -17.20
C GLU A 13 -24.90 29.90 -18.71
N THR A 14 -23.82 29.37 -19.29
CA THR A 14 -23.73 29.06 -20.72
C THR A 14 -24.73 27.97 -21.12
N ILE A 15 -24.87 26.92 -20.33
CA ILE A 15 -25.85 25.84 -20.58
C ILE A 15 -27.27 26.36 -20.40
N GLN A 16 -27.53 27.19 -19.38
CA GLN A 16 -28.85 27.80 -19.18
C GLN A 16 -29.21 28.78 -20.32
N GLU A 17 -28.25 29.51 -20.86
CA GLU A 17 -28.43 30.35 -22.05
C GLU A 17 -28.85 29.50 -23.26
N LEU A 18 -28.19 28.36 -23.45
CA LEU A 18 -28.54 27.40 -24.49
C LEU A 18 -29.95 26.81 -24.29
N LEU A 19 -30.30 26.38 -23.07
CA LEU A 19 -31.61 25.80 -22.77
C LEU A 19 -32.77 26.81 -22.90
N LYS A 20 -32.49 28.11 -22.69
CA LYS A 20 -33.45 29.20 -22.92
C LYS A 20 -33.62 29.52 -24.40
N SER A 21 -32.61 29.25 -25.22
CA SER A 21 -32.70 29.43 -26.66
C SER A 21 -33.51 28.29 -27.29
N ASP A 22 -34.42 28.62 -28.20
CA ASP A 22 -35.26 27.64 -28.90
C ASP A 22 -34.43 26.90 -29.96
N VAL A 23 -33.59 26.00 -29.48
CA VAL A 23 -32.64 25.18 -30.24
C VAL A 23 -33.14 23.74 -30.26
N ASP A 24 -32.98 23.08 -31.39
CA ASP A 24 -33.40 21.68 -31.58
C ASP A 24 -32.27 20.76 -31.06
N LEU A 25 -32.22 20.60 -29.74
CA LEU A 25 -31.32 19.64 -29.09
C LEU A 25 -31.97 18.24 -29.07
N PRO A 26 -31.17 17.16 -29.20
CA PRO A 26 -31.64 15.81 -28.90
C PRO A 26 -32.31 15.77 -27.51
N GLU A 27 -33.47 15.11 -27.42
CA GLU A 27 -34.27 15.08 -26.18
C GLU A 27 -33.47 14.56 -24.98
N GLU A 28 -32.72 13.47 -25.16
CA GLU A 28 -31.85 12.88 -24.13
C GLU A 28 -30.82 13.89 -23.58
N LEU A 29 -30.18 14.65 -24.48
CA LEU A 29 -29.18 15.66 -24.10
C LEU A 29 -29.85 16.83 -23.39
N ARG A 30 -31.04 17.25 -23.85
CA ARG A 30 -31.79 18.34 -23.23
C ARG A 30 -32.19 17.99 -21.80
N ASP A 31 -32.68 16.77 -21.59
CA ASP A 31 -33.10 16.28 -20.27
C ASP A 31 -31.90 16.17 -19.32
N GLU A 32 -30.76 15.67 -19.78
CA GLU A 32 -29.53 15.55 -18.97
C GLU A 32 -28.96 16.93 -18.59
N LEU A 33 -28.97 17.89 -19.53
CA LEU A 33 -28.55 19.28 -19.28
C LEU A 33 -29.51 20.01 -18.35
N ASP A 34 -30.82 19.82 -18.52
CA ASP A 34 -31.83 20.39 -17.64
C ASP A 34 -31.71 19.80 -16.23
N ARG A 35 -31.48 18.49 -16.12
CA ARG A 35 -31.22 17.81 -14.84
C ARG A 35 -29.97 18.33 -14.13
N ALA A 36 -28.87 18.54 -14.86
CA ALA A 36 -27.61 19.02 -14.29
C ALA A 36 -27.67 20.50 -13.88
N THR A 37 -28.50 21.31 -14.55
CA THR A 37 -28.63 22.76 -14.26
C THR A 37 -29.77 23.10 -13.31
N SER A 38 -30.84 22.30 -13.30
CA SER A 38 -31.92 22.41 -12.35
C SER A 38 -31.41 22.06 -10.96
N ASN A 39 -31.66 22.95 -9.99
CA ASN A 39 -31.20 22.83 -8.61
C ASN A 39 -31.91 21.69 -7.83
N ARG A 40 -32.52 20.74 -8.55
CA ARG A 40 -33.21 19.58 -8.03
C ARG A 40 -32.16 18.52 -7.76
N ASN A 41 -31.44 18.71 -6.65
CA ASN A 41 -30.61 17.65 -6.10
C ASN A 41 -31.55 16.50 -5.75
N ASP A 42 -31.61 15.51 -6.65
CA ASP A 42 -32.02 14.18 -6.26
C ASP A 42 -30.96 13.73 -5.26
N GLU A 43 -31.21 13.99 -3.99
CA GLU A 43 -30.52 13.36 -2.88
C GLU A 43 -30.77 11.87 -3.05
N TYR A 44 -29.85 11.21 -3.75
CA TYR A 44 -29.75 9.77 -3.72
C TYR A 44 -29.43 9.42 -2.27
N ASP A 45 -30.50 9.23 -1.48
CA ASP A 45 -30.52 8.56 -0.19
C ASP A 45 -29.99 7.14 -0.42
N LEU A 46 -28.67 7.02 -0.58
CA LEU A 46 -27.92 5.85 -0.22
C LEU A 46 -27.98 5.78 1.30
N ALA A 47 -29.13 5.36 1.81
CA ALA A 47 -29.36 4.85 3.14
C ALA A 47 -28.42 3.64 3.33
N GLY A 48 -27.16 3.95 3.61
CA GLY A 48 -26.05 3.01 3.71
C GLY A 48 -25.38 3.21 5.04
N VAL A 49 -26.00 2.67 6.09
CA VAL A 49 -25.32 2.00 7.20
C VAL A 49 -24.15 2.81 7.80
N SER A 50 -24.47 3.80 8.62
CA SER A 50 -23.61 4.11 9.76
C SER A 50 -23.86 3.02 10.82
N GLU A 51 -23.16 1.90 10.72
CA GLU A 51 -22.91 1.01 11.85
C GLU A 51 -22.03 1.79 12.84
N ASP A 52 -22.73 2.57 13.68
CA ASP A 52 -22.23 3.08 14.94
C ASP A 52 -22.15 1.90 15.91
N ASP A 53 -21.05 1.16 15.83
CA ASP A 53 -20.72 0.07 16.76
C ASP A 53 -19.29 0.29 17.27
N THR A 54 -19.10 1.41 17.98
CA THR A 54 -17.94 1.56 18.89
C THR A 54 -18.45 1.69 20.32
N LYS A 55 -18.66 0.51 20.91
CA LYS A 55 -18.84 0.30 22.33
C LYS A 55 -17.68 0.85 23.17
N ASP A 56 -18.08 1.48 24.26
CA ASP A 56 -17.47 1.43 25.60
C ASP A 56 -16.03 1.96 25.76
N GLU A 57 -15.89 3.27 25.99
CA GLU A 57 -14.94 3.78 26.98
C GLU A 57 -15.67 4.51 28.11
N PRO A 58 -15.28 4.30 29.38
CA PRO A 58 -15.98 4.84 30.53
C PRO A 58 -15.65 6.32 30.75
N ALA A 59 -16.69 7.03 31.15
CA ALA A 59 -16.73 8.43 31.50
C ALA A 59 -15.70 8.81 32.58
N ASP A 60 -14.84 9.78 32.24
CA ASP A 60 -14.38 10.76 33.20
C ASP A 60 -14.84 12.15 32.75
N LYS A 61 -15.52 12.80 33.68
CA LYS A 61 -16.18 14.09 33.57
C LYS A 61 -15.10 15.17 33.50
N ASP A 62 -15.20 16.06 32.51
CA ASP A 62 -14.92 17.46 32.79
C ASP A 62 -15.80 18.37 31.92
N GLU A 63 -16.38 19.33 32.61
CA GLU A 63 -17.38 20.28 32.14
C GLU A 63 -16.75 21.36 31.25
N GLY A 64 -17.54 21.81 30.27
CA GLY A 64 -17.51 23.21 29.87
C GLY A 64 -16.76 23.52 28.59
N ASP A 65 -17.32 23.14 27.45
CA ASP A 65 -17.21 24.00 26.27
C ASP A 65 -18.47 23.89 25.42
N LEU A 66 -19.26 24.97 25.39
CA LEU A 66 -20.39 25.19 24.49
C LEU A 66 -19.83 25.40 23.07
N ALA A 67 -19.33 24.32 22.48
CA ALA A 67 -18.89 24.31 21.10
C ALA A 67 -20.10 24.60 20.20
N ALA A 68 -20.04 25.74 19.53
CA ALA A 68 -20.99 26.14 18.51
C ALA A 68 -21.20 24.98 17.52
N LEU A 69 -22.41 24.42 17.52
CA LEU A 69 -22.93 23.52 16.49
C LEU A 69 -22.90 24.27 15.15
N THR A 70 -21.75 24.23 14.50
CA THR A 70 -21.58 24.69 13.13
C THR A 70 -22.25 23.64 12.25
N VAL A 71 -23.54 23.88 11.96
CA VAL A 71 -24.26 23.14 10.94
C VAL A 71 -23.53 23.37 9.62
N LYS A 72 -22.66 22.43 9.26
CA LYS A 72 -21.93 22.44 8.01
C LYS A 72 -22.93 22.08 6.92
N VAL A 73 -23.64 23.09 6.41
CA VAL A 73 -24.56 22.95 5.28
C VAL A 73 -23.74 22.39 4.12
N LYS A 74 -23.97 21.12 3.79
CA LYS A 74 -23.33 20.44 2.66
C LYS A 74 -24.01 20.95 1.40
N THR A 75 -23.39 21.92 0.74
CA THR A 75 -23.83 22.34 -0.60
C THR A 75 -23.55 21.20 -1.56
N SER A 76 -24.59 20.50 -2.02
CA SER A 76 -24.43 19.48 -3.05
C SER A 76 -23.89 20.14 -4.32
N GLN A 77 -22.72 19.69 -4.76
CA GLN A 77 -22.06 20.21 -5.96
C GLN A 77 -22.86 19.76 -7.18
N ARG A 78 -23.09 20.69 -8.12
CA ARG A 78 -23.75 20.37 -9.39
C ARG A 78 -22.82 19.54 -10.24
N THR A 79 -23.26 18.35 -10.61
CA THR A 79 -22.47 17.42 -11.40
C THR A 79 -23.17 17.09 -12.72
N ILE A 80 -22.38 16.87 -13.77
CA ILE A 80 -22.84 16.45 -15.09
C ILE A 80 -21.98 15.28 -15.57
N PRO A 81 -22.54 14.26 -16.21
CA PRO A 81 -21.73 13.21 -16.82
C PRO A 81 -20.91 13.75 -18.00
N LEU A 82 -19.66 13.28 -18.13
CA LEU A 82 -18.77 13.64 -19.22
C LEU A 82 -19.38 13.36 -20.60
N SER A 83 -20.16 12.28 -20.74
CA SER A 83 -20.82 11.91 -21.99
C SER A 83 -21.75 13.01 -22.50
N ALA A 84 -22.50 13.68 -21.63
CA ALA A 84 -23.39 14.78 -22.01
C ALA A 84 -22.60 15.99 -22.54
N ILE A 85 -21.44 16.28 -21.95
CA ILE A 85 -20.57 17.36 -22.45
C ILE A 85 -19.99 17.01 -23.83
N GLU A 86 -19.54 15.77 -24.02
CA GLU A 86 -19.03 15.30 -25.30
C GLU A 86 -20.11 15.32 -26.40
N GLU A 87 -21.33 14.90 -26.07
CA GLU A 87 -22.47 14.94 -26.97
C GLU A 87 -22.89 16.37 -27.31
N LEU A 88 -22.93 17.28 -26.32
CA LEU A 88 -23.18 18.70 -26.55
C LEU A 88 -22.12 19.31 -27.46
N SER A 89 -20.85 18.99 -27.23
CA SER A 89 -19.76 19.47 -28.08
C SER A 89 -19.86 18.92 -29.49
N ARG A 90 -20.23 17.64 -29.65
CA ARG A 90 -20.40 17.00 -30.95
C ARG A 90 -21.59 17.60 -31.71
N TRP A 91 -22.70 17.83 -31.02
CA TRP A 91 -23.88 18.48 -31.58
C TRP A 91 -23.57 19.92 -32.00
N ALA A 92 -22.87 20.69 -31.16
CA ALA A 92 -22.47 22.07 -31.46
C ALA A 92 -21.51 22.16 -32.65
N GLY A 93 -20.65 21.15 -32.85
CA GLY A 93 -19.76 21.02 -34.01
C GLY A 93 -20.47 20.52 -35.28
N SER A 94 -21.69 20.00 -35.19
CA SER A 94 -22.45 19.53 -36.35
C SER A 94 -22.92 20.71 -37.22
N HIS A 95 -23.14 20.46 -38.51
CA HIS A 95 -23.62 21.51 -39.44
C HIS A 95 -24.99 22.08 -39.01
N GLN A 96 -25.85 21.25 -38.42
CA GLN A 96 -27.16 21.65 -37.91
C GLN A 96 -27.01 22.52 -36.66
N GLY A 97 -26.23 22.07 -35.67
CA GLY A 97 -25.96 22.82 -34.45
C GLY A 97 -25.31 24.18 -34.73
N LEU A 98 -24.29 24.22 -35.60
CA LEU A 98 -23.66 25.48 -36.02
C LEU A 98 -24.65 26.49 -36.62
N LYS A 99 -25.58 26.02 -37.46
CA LYS A 99 -26.59 26.87 -38.09
C LYS A 99 -27.60 27.39 -37.06
N GLN A 100 -28.03 26.55 -36.13
CA GLN A 100 -28.99 26.92 -35.07
C GLN A 100 -28.37 27.88 -34.06
N LEU A 101 -27.15 27.61 -33.59
CA LEU A 101 -26.40 28.49 -32.68
C LEU A 101 -26.22 29.89 -33.31
N LYS A 102 -25.78 29.96 -34.56
CA LYS A 102 -25.64 31.24 -35.29
C LYS A 102 -26.98 31.95 -35.49
N LYS A 103 -28.06 31.20 -35.78
CA LYS A 103 -29.42 31.77 -35.93
C LYS A 103 -29.90 32.42 -34.63
N ASN A 104 -29.55 31.85 -33.49
CA ASN A 104 -29.92 32.35 -32.17
C ASN A 104 -28.89 33.34 -31.58
N GLY A 105 -27.88 33.75 -32.34
CA GLY A 105 -26.86 34.71 -31.89
C GLY A 105 -25.87 34.16 -30.87
N LEU A 106 -25.81 32.83 -30.71
CA LEU A 106 -24.89 32.15 -29.81
C LEU A 106 -23.58 31.83 -30.54
N ASP A 107 -22.46 32.04 -29.86
CA ASP A 107 -21.14 31.72 -30.41
C ASP A 107 -20.84 30.22 -30.30
N PRO A 108 -20.66 29.48 -31.41
CA PRO A 108 -20.36 28.06 -31.36
C PRO A 108 -19.05 27.72 -30.66
N SER A 109 -18.09 28.65 -30.60
CA SER A 109 -16.79 28.41 -29.98
C SER A 109 -16.88 28.16 -28.46
N ARG A 110 -17.94 28.67 -27.81
CA ARG A 110 -18.23 28.47 -26.38
C ARG A 110 -18.66 27.05 -26.05
N TYR A 111 -19.19 26.32 -27.03
CA TYR A 111 -19.68 24.95 -26.88
C TYR A 111 -18.69 23.90 -27.39
N ASN A 112 -17.45 24.29 -27.68
CA ASN A 112 -16.39 23.33 -27.99
C ASN A 112 -15.99 22.53 -26.75
N THR A 113 -15.51 21.29 -26.92
CA THR A 113 -15.12 20.40 -25.82
C THR A 113 -14.14 21.08 -24.85
N ILE A 114 -13.16 21.81 -25.40
CA ILE A 114 -12.16 22.52 -24.59
C ILE A 114 -12.81 23.61 -23.73
N SER A 115 -13.73 24.38 -24.30
CA SER A 115 -14.45 25.45 -23.60
C SER A 115 -15.39 24.89 -22.52
N LEU A 116 -16.07 23.79 -22.81
CA LEU A 116 -16.99 23.11 -21.89
C LEU A 116 -16.26 22.32 -20.79
N LEU A 117 -15.00 21.95 -20.98
CA LEU A 117 -14.17 21.33 -19.94
C LEU A 117 -13.38 22.37 -19.12
N ALA A 118 -13.30 23.62 -19.60
CA ALA A 118 -12.52 24.66 -18.94
C ALA A 118 -13.10 25.01 -17.56
N GLY A 119 -12.33 24.71 -16.51
CA GLY A 119 -12.71 24.93 -15.12
C GLY A 119 -13.65 23.88 -14.54
N THR A 120 -13.87 22.76 -15.24
CA THR A 120 -14.55 21.60 -14.65
C THR A 120 -13.58 20.78 -13.81
N GLU A 121 -14.06 20.27 -12.68
CA GLU A 121 -13.30 19.35 -11.81
C GLU A 121 -13.93 17.96 -11.86
N ILE A 122 -13.14 16.90 -11.72
CA ILE A 122 -13.70 15.54 -11.66
C ILE A 122 -14.35 15.35 -10.30
N HIS A 123 -15.65 15.05 -10.28
CA HIS A 123 -16.34 14.70 -9.05
C HIS A 123 -15.95 13.30 -8.62
N ILE A 124 -15.24 13.22 -7.49
CA ILE A 124 -14.87 11.96 -6.85
C ILE A 124 -15.86 11.73 -5.71
N PRO A 125 -16.60 10.61 -5.69
CA PRO A 125 -17.49 10.25 -4.59
C PRO A 125 -16.74 10.28 -3.24
N PRO A 126 -17.38 10.70 -2.14
CA PRO A 126 -16.71 10.82 -0.84
C PRO A 126 -16.05 9.50 -0.39
N ASN A 127 -16.70 8.36 -0.65
CA ASN A 127 -16.18 7.03 -0.34
C ASN A 127 -14.89 6.71 -1.11
N GLU A 128 -14.75 7.20 -2.34
CA GLU A 128 -13.54 7.02 -3.14
C GLU A 128 -12.46 8.03 -2.75
N LEU A 129 -12.85 9.24 -2.40
CA LEU A 129 -11.95 10.29 -1.93
C LEU A 129 -11.26 9.85 -0.64
N GLU A 130 -11.98 9.25 0.30
CA GLU A 130 -11.39 8.65 1.50
C GLU A 130 -10.39 7.56 1.15
N ARG A 131 -10.72 6.68 0.19
CA ARG A 131 -9.79 5.63 -0.25
C ARG A 131 -8.55 6.20 -0.94
N LEU A 132 -8.69 7.26 -1.73
CA LEU A 132 -7.56 7.97 -2.35
C LEU A 132 -6.70 8.68 -1.31
N LYS A 133 -7.32 9.32 -0.31
CA LYS A 133 -6.60 9.91 0.83
C LYS A 133 -5.85 8.86 1.62
N LEU A 134 -6.44 7.69 1.84
CA LEU A 134 -5.77 6.55 2.48
C LEU A 134 -4.59 6.04 1.64
N ALA A 135 -4.68 6.13 0.31
CA ALA A 135 -3.59 5.78 -0.59
C ALA A 135 -2.48 6.84 -0.64
N GLU A 136 -2.83 8.11 -0.43
CA GLU A 136 -1.88 9.25 -0.34
C GLU A 136 -1.16 9.26 1.02
N SER A 137 -1.87 8.96 2.11
CA SER A 137 -1.26 8.75 3.42
C SER A 137 -0.48 7.43 3.39
N GLY A 138 0.82 7.50 3.14
CA GLY A 138 1.74 6.35 2.99
C GLY A 138 1.86 5.39 4.19
N ASP A 139 1.00 5.53 5.20
CA ASP A 139 0.93 4.70 6.40
C ASP A 139 0.21 3.37 6.15
N LYS A 140 -0.71 3.31 5.17
CA LYS A 140 -1.48 2.10 4.87
C LYS A 140 -1.12 1.55 3.48
N PRO A 141 -1.05 0.21 3.32
CA PRO A 141 -0.82 -0.38 2.02
C PRO A 141 -1.98 -0.03 1.09
N ASN A 142 -1.67 0.55 -0.06
CA ASN A 142 -2.68 0.95 -1.04
C ASN A 142 -3.45 -0.29 -1.53
N PRO A 143 -4.79 -0.37 -1.36
CA PRO A 143 -5.57 -1.54 -1.76
C PRO A 143 -5.63 -1.75 -3.28
N TYR A 144 -5.33 -0.72 -4.07
CA TYR A 144 -5.34 -0.76 -5.54
C TYR A 144 -4.01 -1.15 -6.15
N LEU A 145 -2.93 -1.12 -5.36
CA LEU A 145 -1.63 -1.58 -5.80
C LEU A 145 -1.39 -2.98 -5.22
N PRO A 146 -0.95 -3.95 -6.04
CA PRO A 146 -0.44 -5.21 -5.51
C PRO A 146 0.59 -4.93 -4.43
N SER A 147 0.58 -5.71 -3.34
CA SER A 147 1.39 -5.44 -2.15
C SER A 147 2.91 -5.33 -2.43
N TYR A 148 3.37 -5.84 -3.57
CA TYR A 148 4.75 -5.76 -4.02
C TYR A 148 5.11 -4.50 -4.83
N LEU A 149 4.13 -3.72 -5.30
CA LEU A 149 4.32 -2.45 -6.01
C LEU A 149 4.11 -1.22 -5.12
N SER A 150 3.60 -1.40 -3.90
CA SER A 150 3.43 -0.28 -2.97
C SER A 150 4.81 0.11 -2.40
N PRO A 151 5.33 1.30 -2.73
CA PRO A 151 6.65 1.75 -2.25
C PRO A 151 6.70 1.94 -0.73
N SER A 152 5.56 1.89 -0.04
CA SER A 152 5.48 1.92 1.43
C SER A 152 6.09 0.68 2.10
N THR A 153 6.42 -0.40 1.39
CA THR A 153 7.05 -1.57 2.03
C THR A 153 8.53 -1.35 2.39
N SER A 154 9.21 -0.36 1.80
CA SER A 154 10.63 -0.09 2.05
C SER A 154 10.93 1.16 2.90
N THR A 155 10.04 2.16 2.90
CA THR A 155 10.35 3.49 3.46
C THR A 155 9.57 3.84 4.71
N SER A 156 8.34 3.35 4.89
CA SER A 156 7.68 3.36 6.19
C SER A 156 8.06 2.07 6.90
N SER A 157 9.25 2.11 7.50
CA SER A 157 9.64 1.18 8.55
C SER A 157 8.57 1.21 9.63
N SER A 158 7.57 0.34 9.48
CA SER A 158 6.47 0.18 10.42
C SER A 158 7.08 0.12 11.81
N PHE A 159 6.78 1.12 12.63
CA PHE A 159 7.26 1.24 14.00
C PHE A 159 7.17 -0.09 14.78
N GLY A 160 6.15 -0.90 14.48
CA GLY A 160 5.98 -2.25 15.04
C GLY A 160 7.06 -3.27 14.64
N LYS A 161 7.61 -3.22 13.41
CA LYS A 161 8.71 -4.10 12.98
C LYS A 161 10.03 -3.71 13.65
N GLU A 162 10.31 -2.43 13.76
CA GLU A 162 11.49 -1.94 14.49
C GLU A 162 11.40 -2.28 15.96
N PHE A 163 10.26 -1.99 16.60
CA PHE A 163 10.04 -2.33 18.00
C PHE A 163 10.23 -3.82 18.25
N ARG A 164 9.63 -4.68 17.40
CA ARG A 164 9.77 -6.13 17.54
C ARG A 164 11.19 -6.62 17.30
N ASN A 165 11.95 -6.00 16.41
CA ASN A 165 13.38 -6.31 16.24
C ASN A 165 14.19 -5.84 17.46
N LEU A 166 13.91 -4.64 17.96
CA LEU A 166 14.57 -4.06 19.14
C LEU A 166 14.29 -4.88 20.40
N SER A 167 13.05 -5.34 20.63
CA SER A 167 12.72 -6.24 21.74
C SER A 167 13.48 -7.56 21.65
N LYS A 168 13.64 -8.12 20.45
CA LYS A 168 14.45 -9.34 20.25
C LYS A 168 15.92 -9.10 20.57
N THR A 169 16.47 -7.98 20.11
CA THR A 169 17.86 -7.59 20.42
C THR A 169 18.04 -7.40 21.92
N ILE A 170 17.16 -6.66 22.59
CA ILE A 170 17.20 -6.46 24.04
C ILE A 170 17.13 -7.79 24.77
N SER A 171 16.21 -8.68 24.39
CA SER A 171 16.08 -10.01 25.01
C SER A 171 17.35 -10.84 24.82
N THR A 172 17.99 -10.74 23.65
CA THR A 172 19.25 -11.45 23.35
C THR A 172 20.40 -10.91 24.21
N VAL A 173 20.53 -9.58 24.30
CA VAL A 173 21.54 -8.91 25.13
C VAL A 173 21.37 -9.26 26.61
N LEU A 174 20.13 -9.24 27.11
CA LEU A 174 19.85 -9.62 28.50
C LEU A 174 20.20 -11.08 28.77
N ASN A 175 19.93 -12.00 27.84
CA ASN A 175 20.28 -13.40 28.00
C ASN A 175 21.81 -13.61 28.08
N ILE A 176 22.57 -12.91 27.23
CA ILE A 176 24.05 -12.94 27.25
C ILE A 176 24.57 -12.38 28.58
N LEU A 177 24.02 -11.25 29.06
CA LEU A 177 24.42 -10.69 30.35
C LEU A 177 24.13 -11.66 31.50
N PHE A 178 22.96 -12.29 31.52
CA PHE A 178 22.63 -13.29 32.53
C PHE A 178 23.53 -14.54 32.45
N SER A 179 23.92 -14.98 31.26
CA SER A 179 24.88 -16.08 31.05
C SER A 179 26.26 -15.76 31.67
N ILE A 180 26.80 -14.58 31.38
CA ILE A 180 28.10 -14.13 31.89
C ILE A 180 28.06 -13.94 33.41
N PHE A 181 27.09 -13.19 33.93
CA PHE A 181 27.00 -12.94 35.38
C PHE A 181 26.65 -14.22 36.15
N GLY A 182 25.73 -15.03 35.62
CA GLY A 182 25.32 -16.29 36.24
C GLY A 182 26.49 -17.26 36.38
N SER A 183 27.28 -17.42 35.32
CA SER A 183 28.47 -18.29 35.34
C SER A 183 29.57 -17.74 36.26
N SER A 184 29.88 -16.44 36.22
CA SER A 184 30.87 -15.82 37.11
C SER A 184 30.49 -15.95 38.59
N ILE A 185 29.21 -15.70 38.95
CA ILE A 185 28.73 -15.83 40.33
C ILE A 185 28.76 -17.30 40.77
N ALA A 186 28.31 -18.23 39.91
CA ALA A 186 28.34 -19.65 40.21
C ALA A 186 29.77 -20.13 40.51
N VAL A 187 30.75 -19.76 39.67
CA VAL A 187 32.16 -20.11 39.87
C VAL A 187 32.70 -19.51 41.16
N TYR A 188 32.37 -18.26 41.46
CA TYR A 188 32.78 -17.61 42.71
C TYR A 188 32.23 -18.35 43.94
N VAL A 189 30.93 -18.68 43.95
CA VAL A 189 30.29 -19.40 45.07
C VAL A 189 30.88 -20.79 45.24
N VAL A 190 31.09 -21.53 44.15
CA VAL A 190 31.71 -22.86 44.16
C VAL A 190 33.16 -22.79 44.65
N SER A 191 33.94 -21.81 44.17
CA SER A 191 35.35 -21.63 44.57
C SER A 191 35.50 -21.30 46.05
N THR A 192 34.64 -20.44 46.57
CA THR A 192 34.66 -20.02 47.99
C THR A 192 34.11 -21.10 48.92
N THR A 193 33.02 -21.78 48.54
CA THR A 193 32.30 -22.69 49.45
C THR A 193 32.81 -24.13 49.35
N SER A 194 33.11 -24.62 48.14
CA SER A 194 33.44 -26.03 47.91
C SER A 194 34.95 -26.28 47.85
N ALA A 195 35.70 -25.41 47.18
CA ALA A 195 37.14 -25.61 46.96
C ALA A 195 38.01 -24.99 48.07
N GLY A 196 37.45 -24.10 48.90
CA GLY A 196 38.18 -23.43 49.98
C GLY A 196 39.25 -22.45 49.48
N TYR A 197 39.12 -21.95 48.25
CA TYR A 197 40.06 -20.96 47.71
C TYR A 197 39.94 -19.62 48.46
N SER A 198 41.04 -18.87 48.48
CA SER A 198 41.01 -17.50 49.00
C SER A 198 40.03 -16.63 48.19
N ARG A 199 39.50 -15.60 48.84
CA ARG A 199 38.51 -14.70 48.21
C ARG A 199 39.07 -14.03 46.96
N GLU A 200 40.36 -13.68 46.97
CA GLU A 200 41.08 -13.07 45.84
C GLU A 200 41.14 -14.00 44.64
N ILE A 201 41.54 -15.27 44.85
CA ILE A 201 41.62 -16.28 43.79
C ILE A 201 40.23 -16.59 43.22
N SER A 202 39.22 -16.65 44.08
CA SER A 202 37.84 -16.90 43.67
C SER A 202 37.27 -15.77 42.80
N ILE A 203 37.60 -14.51 43.10
CA ILE A 203 37.22 -13.36 42.27
C ILE A 203 37.92 -13.45 40.90
N PHE A 204 39.22 -13.75 40.89
CA PHE A 204 39.98 -13.88 39.65
C PHE A 204 39.42 -14.99 38.74
N LEU A 205 39.10 -16.16 39.31
CA LEU A 205 38.47 -17.28 38.60
C LEU A 205 37.08 -16.92 38.05
N GLY A 206 36.27 -16.18 38.82
CA GLY A 206 34.95 -15.70 38.38
C GLY A 206 35.05 -14.75 37.19
N ILE A 207 35.99 -13.81 37.21
CA ILE A 207 36.25 -12.88 36.10
C ILE A 207 36.75 -13.64 34.86
N LEU A 208 37.73 -14.53 35.04
CA LEU A 208 38.27 -15.35 33.94
C LEU A 208 37.16 -16.17 33.27
N THR A 209 36.30 -16.80 34.06
CA THR A 209 35.19 -17.61 33.52
C THR A 209 34.19 -16.75 32.77
N GLY A 210 33.86 -15.56 33.29
CA GLY A 210 32.98 -14.61 32.61
C GLY A 210 33.52 -14.18 31.24
N ILE A 211 34.84 -13.97 31.13
CA ILE A 211 35.50 -13.65 29.86
C ILE A 211 35.36 -14.82 28.87
N ILE A 212 35.65 -16.04 29.30
CA ILE A 212 35.56 -17.24 28.44
C ILE A 212 34.13 -17.44 27.92
N VAL A 213 33.13 -17.35 28.82
CA VAL A 213 31.71 -17.45 28.45
C VAL A 213 31.31 -16.32 27.51
N GLY A 214 31.75 -15.09 27.78
CA GLY A 214 31.49 -13.95 26.91
C GLY A 214 32.02 -14.12 25.48
N VAL A 215 33.24 -14.67 25.32
CA VAL A 215 33.81 -14.98 24.00
C VAL A 215 33.00 -16.08 23.31
N ALA A 216 32.59 -17.12 24.03
CA ALA A 216 31.78 -18.21 23.47
C ALA A 216 30.41 -17.69 22.97
N ASP A 217 29.72 -16.88 23.78
CA ASP A 217 28.44 -16.28 23.40
C ASP A 217 28.60 -15.30 22.21
N MET A 218 29.72 -14.56 22.14
CA MET A 218 30.03 -13.68 21.01
C MET A 218 30.16 -14.46 19.69
N VAL A 219 30.88 -15.59 19.69
CA VAL A 219 31.00 -16.46 18.51
C VAL A 219 29.64 -17.02 18.10
N LEU A 220 28.80 -17.39 19.07
CA LEU A 220 27.46 -17.92 18.81
C LEU A 220 26.55 -16.87 18.17
N VAL A 221 26.58 -15.63 18.67
CA VAL A 221 25.86 -14.51 18.05
C VAL A 221 26.37 -14.24 16.65
N TYR A 222 27.68 -14.29 16.41
CA TYR A 222 28.27 -14.09 15.10
C TYR A 222 27.82 -15.15 14.07
N LEU A 223 27.82 -16.43 14.46
CA LEU A 223 27.32 -17.50 13.60
C LEU A 223 25.82 -17.34 13.31
N TYR A 224 25.05 -16.90 14.30
CA TYR A 224 23.62 -16.66 14.15
C TYR A 224 23.32 -15.49 13.21
N THR A 225 24.01 -14.35 13.35
CA THR A 225 23.83 -13.20 12.46
C THR A 225 24.20 -13.53 11.03
N ARG A 226 25.32 -14.25 10.83
CA ARG A 226 25.75 -14.73 9.51
C ARG A 226 24.67 -15.60 8.85
N LYS A 227 24.11 -16.57 9.58
CA LYS A 227 23.05 -17.45 9.07
C LYS A 227 21.76 -16.68 8.75
N LEU A 228 21.43 -15.68 9.56
CA LEU A 228 20.22 -14.88 9.38
C LEU A 228 20.31 -13.96 8.16
N ASP A 229 21.48 -13.38 7.91
CA ASP A 229 21.75 -12.58 6.71
C ASP A 229 21.76 -13.42 5.44
N GLU A 230 22.27 -14.65 5.50
CA GLU A 230 22.22 -15.60 4.39
C GLU A 230 20.77 -15.96 4.01
N GLY A 231 19.93 -16.31 5.00
CA GLY A 231 18.50 -16.58 4.76
C GLY A 231 17.72 -15.38 4.21
N ARG A 232 18.09 -14.15 4.62
CA ARG A 232 17.50 -12.91 4.05
C ARG A 232 17.92 -12.72 2.59
N ARG A 233 19.19 -12.96 2.26
CA ARG A 233 19.70 -12.86 0.88
C ARG A 233 19.02 -13.88 -0.01
N GLU A 234 18.83 -15.11 0.45
CA GLU A 234 18.10 -16.15 -0.29
C GLU A 234 16.63 -15.79 -0.50
N SER A 235 15.94 -15.31 0.53
CA SER A 235 14.55 -14.88 0.43
C SER A 235 14.38 -13.73 -0.57
N LYS A 236 15.31 -12.77 -0.58
CA LYS A 236 15.33 -11.68 -1.59
C LYS A 236 15.56 -12.22 -2.99
N LYS A 237 16.51 -13.14 -3.18
CA LYS A 237 16.77 -13.79 -4.47
C LYS A 237 15.55 -14.57 -4.98
N VAL A 238 14.86 -15.31 -4.10
CA VAL A 238 13.64 -16.05 -4.43
C VAL A 238 12.50 -15.08 -4.79
N GLY A 239 12.31 -14.02 -4.01
CA GLY A 239 11.33 -12.96 -4.33
C GLY A 239 11.59 -12.30 -5.69
N LEU A 240 12.85 -11.98 -6.00
CA LEU A 240 13.26 -11.46 -7.31
C LEU A 240 13.00 -12.47 -8.44
N LYS A 241 13.26 -13.76 -8.23
CA LYS A 241 12.94 -14.82 -9.21
C LYS A 241 11.44 -14.94 -9.45
N MET A 242 10.62 -14.78 -8.41
CA MET A 242 9.16 -14.78 -8.52
C MET A 242 8.63 -13.51 -9.23
N LEU A 243 9.26 -12.35 -9.01
CA LEU A 243 8.94 -11.08 -9.68
C LEU A 243 9.30 -11.08 -11.17
N ARG A 244 10.31 -11.85 -11.58
CA ARG A 244 10.74 -11.92 -12.98
C ARG A 244 9.65 -12.48 -13.91
N GLY A 245 8.59 -13.07 -13.36
CA GLY A 245 7.39 -13.46 -14.08
C GLY A 245 7.62 -14.64 -15.04
N SER A 246 6.59 -15.47 -15.22
CA SER A 246 6.58 -16.57 -16.19
C SER A 246 6.57 -16.10 -17.67
N GLY A 247 6.79 -14.81 -17.92
CA GLY A 247 6.71 -14.20 -19.26
C GLY A 247 7.81 -14.63 -20.22
N LYS A 248 8.88 -15.29 -19.74
CA LYS A 248 9.91 -15.89 -20.61
C LYS A 248 9.54 -17.33 -20.98
N ILE A 249 8.35 -17.52 -21.57
CA ILE A 249 8.04 -18.69 -22.39
C ILE A 249 8.28 -18.25 -23.84
N GLY A 250 9.45 -18.61 -24.39
CA GLY A 250 9.66 -18.55 -25.84
C GLY A 250 10.94 -17.91 -26.38
N GLU A 251 11.89 -17.47 -25.56
CA GLU A 251 13.20 -17.06 -26.10
C GLU A 251 14.28 -18.09 -25.76
N LYS A 252 14.68 -18.82 -26.79
CA LYS A 252 15.79 -19.77 -26.83
C LYS A 252 16.99 -19.23 -26.05
N ASP A 253 17.39 -20.06 -25.10
CA ASP A 253 18.60 -19.91 -24.30
C ASP A 253 19.79 -20.30 -25.20
N GLU A 254 20.32 -19.35 -25.95
CA GLU A 254 21.67 -19.46 -26.52
C GLU A 254 22.54 -18.33 -25.94
N GLY A 255 23.34 -18.69 -24.93
CA GLY A 255 24.64 -18.08 -24.71
C GLY A 255 24.70 -16.75 -23.97
N ALA A 256 24.23 -16.69 -22.72
CA ALA A 256 24.74 -15.71 -21.77
C ALA A 256 25.84 -16.36 -20.92
N LYS A 257 27.08 -16.32 -21.43
CA LYS A 257 28.29 -16.56 -20.64
C LYS A 257 28.31 -15.56 -19.49
N ASP A 258 28.24 -16.11 -18.29
CA ASP A 258 28.47 -15.46 -17.01
C ASP A 258 29.90 -14.91 -16.99
N SER A 259 30.07 -13.64 -17.34
CA SER A 259 31.27 -12.88 -17.03
C SER A 259 31.18 -12.46 -15.57
N GLY A 260 31.76 -13.30 -14.71
CA GLY A 260 32.07 -12.96 -13.34
C GLY A 260 32.95 -11.71 -13.28
N VAL A 261 32.61 -10.82 -12.36
CA VAL A 261 33.48 -9.76 -11.86
C VAL A 261 33.33 -9.73 -10.34
N ASP A 262 34.41 -10.16 -9.70
CA ASP A 262 34.97 -9.77 -8.41
C ASP A 262 34.19 -10.03 -7.11
N GLY A 263 34.46 -11.21 -6.56
CA GLY A 263 34.58 -11.40 -5.12
C GLY A 263 35.98 -11.91 -4.81
N GLU A 264 36.79 -11.06 -4.17
CA GLU A 264 38.09 -11.41 -3.58
C GLU A 264 37.95 -12.65 -2.68
N LYS A 265 38.78 -13.65 -2.98
CA LYS A 265 39.11 -14.76 -2.10
C LYS A 265 40.40 -14.41 -1.38
N GLU A 266 40.41 -14.54 -0.07
CA GLU A 266 41.57 -15.07 0.63
C GLU A 266 41.26 -16.53 1.00
N ASP A 267 42.25 -17.37 0.67
CA ASP A 267 42.28 -18.81 0.83
C ASP A 267 42.25 -19.23 2.31
N GLU A 268 41.54 -20.31 2.62
CA GLU A 268 42.18 -21.41 3.35
C GLU A 268 41.54 -22.76 3.02
N THR A 269 42.44 -23.71 2.79
CA THR A 269 42.26 -25.02 2.19
C THR A 269 41.80 -26.12 3.16
N VAL A 270 41.41 -27.24 2.55
CA VAL A 270 41.39 -28.64 3.04
C VAL A 270 40.10 -29.10 3.74
N VAL A 271 39.29 -29.92 3.06
CA VAL A 271 39.25 -31.39 3.13
C VAL A 271 38.03 -31.85 2.32
N ASP A 272 38.33 -32.60 1.27
CA ASP A 272 37.39 -33.31 0.42
C ASP A 272 36.90 -34.58 1.15
N LEU A 273 35.58 -34.75 1.27
CA LEU A 273 34.98 -36.04 1.60
C LEU A 273 33.64 -36.18 0.87
N SER A 274 33.77 -36.81 -0.30
CA SER A 274 32.70 -37.46 -1.04
C SER A 274 31.93 -38.46 -0.18
N GLN A 275 30.61 -38.29 -0.09
CA GLN A 275 29.65 -39.41 -0.05
C GLN A 275 28.26 -38.92 -0.48
N THR A 276 27.95 -39.23 -1.73
CA THR A 276 26.66 -39.70 -2.24
C THR A 276 25.52 -39.81 -1.22
N ASN A 277 24.42 -39.08 -1.46
CA ASN A 277 23.07 -39.66 -1.42
C ASN A 277 22.11 -38.78 -2.23
N ASP A 278 21.55 -39.41 -3.26
CA ASP A 278 20.46 -38.91 -4.09
C ASP A 278 19.28 -38.45 -3.23
N THR A 279 19.03 -37.14 -3.21
CA THR A 279 17.72 -36.61 -2.80
C THR A 279 16.93 -36.32 -4.05
N LEU A 280 16.14 -37.33 -4.44
CA LEU A 280 15.06 -37.22 -5.42
C LEU A 280 14.13 -36.07 -5.02
N SER A 281 14.32 -34.93 -5.68
CA SER A 281 13.39 -33.81 -5.66
C SER A 281 12.05 -34.26 -6.20
N THR A 282 11.08 -34.48 -5.31
CA THR A 282 9.65 -34.57 -5.64
C THR A 282 9.12 -33.18 -5.99
N ALA A 283 9.62 -32.59 -7.09
CA ALA A 283 8.98 -31.45 -7.73
C ALA A 283 7.76 -31.96 -8.51
N VAL A 284 6.70 -32.33 -7.77
CA VAL A 284 5.39 -32.61 -8.36
C VAL A 284 4.89 -31.29 -8.95
N LYS A 285 4.94 -31.22 -10.28
CA LYS A 285 4.40 -30.15 -11.12
C LYS A 285 2.90 -30.08 -10.87
N LYS A 286 2.48 -29.32 -9.86
CA LYS A 286 1.08 -29.11 -9.52
C LYS A 286 0.49 -28.18 -10.58
N GLU A 287 -0.09 -28.77 -11.62
CA GLU A 287 -0.85 -28.08 -12.65
C GLU A 287 -2.05 -27.40 -11.97
N VAL A 288 -1.93 -26.09 -11.72
CA VAL A 288 -3.02 -25.27 -11.18
C VAL A 288 -4.04 -25.09 -12.30
N ARG A 289 -4.93 -26.08 -12.46
CA ARG A 289 -6.14 -25.93 -13.27
C ARG A 289 -7.06 -24.95 -12.56
N LEU A 290 -7.00 -23.70 -12.99
CA LEU A 290 -8.01 -22.68 -12.67
C LEU A 290 -9.35 -23.18 -13.19
N ARG A 291 -10.15 -23.79 -12.31
CA ARG A 291 -11.56 -24.08 -12.58
C ARG A 291 -12.29 -22.75 -12.73
N ARG A 292 -12.49 -22.30 -13.98
CA ARG A 292 -13.51 -21.29 -14.29
C ARG A 292 -14.86 -21.84 -13.82
N ARG A 293 -15.39 -21.29 -12.72
CA ARG A 293 -16.80 -21.47 -12.39
C ARG A 293 -17.60 -20.69 -13.44
N GLY A 294 -18.28 -21.41 -14.32
CA GLY A 294 -19.33 -20.81 -15.15
C GLY A 294 -20.43 -20.29 -14.23
N LEU A 295 -20.77 -19.02 -14.39
CA LEU A 295 -22.03 -18.47 -13.88
C LEU A 295 -23.15 -19.19 -14.63
N ASN A 296 -23.97 -19.96 -13.90
CA ASN A 296 -25.20 -20.49 -14.45
C ASN A 296 -26.14 -19.31 -14.68
N GLU A 297 -26.59 -19.14 -15.93
CA GLU A 297 -27.74 -18.30 -16.25
C GLU A 297 -28.99 -18.91 -15.62
N SER A 298 -29.63 -18.16 -14.73
CA SER A 298 -30.99 -18.45 -14.27
C SER A 298 -31.97 -17.89 -15.29
N THR A 299 -32.61 -18.77 -16.05
CA THR A 299 -33.91 -18.56 -16.70
C THR A 299 -35.02 -18.38 -15.67
#